data_AF-A0A9W7UIY4-F1
#
_entry.id   AF-A0A9W7UIY4-F1
#
_cell.length_a   1.000
_cell.length_b   1.000
_cell.length_c   1.000
_cell.angle_alpha   90.00
_cell.angle_beta   90.00
_cell.angle_gamma   90.00
#
_symmetry.space_group_name_H-M   'P 1'
#
loop_
_entity.id
_entity.type
_entity.pdbx_description
1 polymer ?
#
loop_
_entity_poly.entity_id
_entity_poly.type
_entity_poly.pdbx_seq_one_letter_code
_entity_poly.pdbx_strand_id
1 'polypeptide(L)'
;LEGYSLQEIANLKNVSRQAISQKEQKLLNKIDDDLAEFKIYKELFEKYNWNQEVFCKVYKENTSVFNALNLKFKKGYEKITNILLDSNYKLDDRQKNVILQYSNMMMNHMKQVVPLTKSSIFDEVIITTCQESSVDELVAKRCNQFINKNSLDEKFLFDEVSIRGFSERSDILIRSKGNVYRYFDFSRIDDITKEKLFFLINQLDPGVYNIAKIFRENKELMGKIDIRDEYELHNFYKQEIKSSNIIYNRMPEFAVGGVEKNNFLISLFYEYAPIQIDQLLSKIESVYYLRQDSLKSHISMFLPEYLHGDTIKVARETFTSEQILNLKNVLDKAIYLVNEVAQIGEAIIPNFSEKFLNKSAMKDLGFNLKSEYVFSYEYETVEDCFIKYILEKNYFSKNDKAIYNTNIFRNLLYSLEKSLDVIKLEKDIYITSTNLENAGIPKNQLIDFQQKALEHVNGNEYFTLKLLHSRGFTHELEKFGFERFFYDRVLWAANIRTITLSTGYIFTVQETDVALIDFIQWVIQKCGVISIDDLDAYVKEYLGIVLDFSRVISLIKSTDIYYSEELNKLYKNKNMYFEEIYNDNDY
;
A
#
# COMPACT_ATOMS: atom_id res chain seq x y z
N LEU A 1 -53.72 23.71 -15.54
CA LEU A 1 -52.55 23.26 -16.33
C LEU A 1 -51.48 24.34 -16.52
N GLU A 2 -51.77 25.62 -16.23
CA GLU A 2 -50.78 26.73 -16.29
C GLU A 2 -49.84 26.80 -15.06
N GLY A 3 -49.91 25.85 -14.13
CA GLY A 3 -49.01 25.77 -12.97
C GLY A 3 -49.49 26.49 -11.70
N TYR A 4 -50.65 27.16 -11.73
CA TYR A 4 -51.23 27.78 -10.53
C TYR A 4 -51.58 26.77 -9.44
N SER A 5 -51.25 27.10 -8.20
CA SER A 5 -51.69 26.39 -7.00
C SER A 5 -53.18 26.60 -6.74
N LEU A 6 -53.78 25.68 -5.97
CA LEU A 6 -55.17 25.80 -5.51
C LEU A 6 -55.46 27.12 -4.80
N GLN A 7 -54.47 27.66 -4.06
CA GLN A 7 -54.62 28.93 -3.34
C GLN A 7 -54.57 30.14 -4.28
N GLU A 8 -53.70 30.12 -5.30
CA GLU A 8 -53.63 31.19 -6.29
C GLU A 8 -54.91 31.24 -7.13
N ILE A 9 -55.43 30.08 -7.55
CA ILE A 9 -56.71 30.01 -8.27
C ILE A 9 -57.86 30.51 -7.39
N ALA A 10 -57.86 30.13 -6.10
CA ALA A 10 -58.86 30.57 -5.13
C ALA A 10 -58.87 32.09 -4.97
N ASN A 11 -57.68 32.70 -4.85
CA ASN A 11 -57.52 34.15 -4.75
C ASN A 11 -57.95 34.87 -6.04
N LEU A 12 -57.51 34.38 -7.21
CA LEU A 12 -57.84 34.96 -8.52
C LEU A 12 -59.35 34.90 -8.83
N LYS A 13 -60.02 33.86 -8.35
CA LYS A 13 -61.47 33.65 -8.57
C LYS A 13 -62.32 34.10 -7.40
N ASN A 14 -61.72 34.63 -6.34
CA ASN A 14 -62.37 35.07 -5.10
C ASN A 14 -63.30 34.00 -4.50
N VAL A 15 -62.80 32.76 -4.38
CA VAL A 15 -63.52 31.61 -3.81
C VAL A 15 -62.63 30.85 -2.83
N SER A 16 -63.18 29.93 -2.03
CA SER A 16 -62.36 29.16 -1.08
C SER A 16 -61.46 28.13 -1.79
N ARG A 17 -60.26 27.90 -1.23
CA ARG A 17 -59.33 26.85 -1.68
C ARG A 17 -59.98 25.47 -1.75
N GLN A 18 -60.84 25.16 -0.78
CA GLN A 18 -61.57 23.89 -0.72
C GLN A 18 -62.57 23.74 -1.88
N ALA A 19 -63.24 24.82 -2.30
CA ALA A 19 -64.14 24.80 -3.44
C ALA A 19 -63.40 24.56 -4.77
N ILE A 20 -62.19 25.11 -4.92
CA ILE A 20 -61.33 24.83 -6.09
C ILE A 20 -60.87 23.37 -6.07
N SER A 21 -60.41 22.86 -4.92
CA SER A 21 -59.95 21.47 -4.78
C SER A 21 -61.04 20.45 -5.14
N GLN A 22 -62.28 20.67 -4.69
CA GLN A 22 -63.41 19.79 -5.04
C GLN A 22 -63.73 19.82 -6.55
N LYS A 23 -63.62 20.99 -7.19
CA LYS A 23 -63.82 21.12 -8.64
C LYS A 23 -62.68 20.44 -9.41
N GLU A 24 -61.45 20.59 -8.97
CA GLU A 24 -60.27 19.94 -9.55
C GLU A 24 -60.41 18.42 -9.52
N GLN A 25 -60.74 17.83 -8.37
CA GLN A 25 -60.96 16.38 -8.25
C GLN A 25 -62.07 15.88 -9.19
N LYS A 26 -63.20 16.61 -9.28
CA LYS A 26 -64.28 16.26 -10.22
C LYS A 26 -63.84 16.32 -11.68
N LEU A 27 -62.93 17.22 -12.04
CA LEU A 27 -62.39 17.32 -13.39
C LEU A 27 -61.38 16.21 -13.66
N LEU A 28 -60.46 15.94 -12.73
CA LEU A 28 -59.46 14.87 -12.85
C LEU A 28 -60.11 13.48 -13.00
N ASN A 29 -61.24 13.24 -12.33
CA ASN A 29 -62.01 12.00 -12.48
C ASN A 29 -62.73 11.87 -13.84
N LYS A 30 -62.86 12.96 -14.60
CA LYS A 30 -63.43 12.97 -15.96
C LYS A 30 -62.37 12.92 -17.06
N ILE A 31 -61.10 13.16 -16.72
CA ILE A 31 -60.00 13.04 -17.68
C ILE A 31 -59.79 11.57 -17.96
N ASP A 32 -59.89 11.21 -19.23
CA ASP A 32 -59.65 9.87 -19.75
C ASP A 32 -58.20 9.43 -19.44
N ASP A 33 -58.06 8.22 -18.91
CA ASP A 33 -56.76 7.61 -18.65
C ASP A 33 -56.08 7.16 -19.96
N ASP A 34 -56.85 7.10 -21.07
CA ASP A 34 -56.37 6.66 -22.38
C ASP A 34 -55.62 7.73 -23.21
N LEU A 35 -55.37 8.91 -22.65
CA LEU A 35 -54.55 9.95 -23.31
C LEU A 35 -53.17 9.40 -23.70
N ALA A 36 -52.72 9.73 -24.91
CA ALA A 36 -51.48 9.22 -25.46
C ALA A 36 -50.27 9.56 -24.57
N GLU A 37 -50.22 10.78 -24.06
CA GLU A 37 -49.17 11.26 -23.16
C GLU A 37 -49.16 10.49 -21.83
N PHE A 38 -50.33 10.11 -21.32
CA PHE A 38 -50.41 9.31 -20.10
C PHE A 38 -49.88 7.90 -20.34
N LYS A 39 -50.22 7.28 -21.47
CA LYS A 39 -49.69 5.94 -21.83
C LYS A 39 -48.17 5.95 -21.99
N ILE A 40 -47.61 7.01 -22.57
CA ILE A 40 -46.17 7.10 -22.82
C ILE A 40 -45.39 7.39 -21.53
N TYR A 41 -45.88 8.28 -20.67
CA TYR A 41 -45.08 8.84 -19.58
C TYR A 41 -45.44 8.33 -18.18
N LYS A 42 -46.59 7.67 -17.98
CA LYS A 42 -47.06 7.29 -16.63
C LYS A 42 -46.03 6.48 -15.85
N GLU A 43 -45.59 5.33 -16.38
CA GLU A 43 -44.67 4.44 -15.65
C GLU A 43 -43.37 5.15 -15.28
N LEU A 44 -42.83 5.93 -16.21
CA LEU A 44 -41.62 6.72 -16.05
C LEU A 44 -41.79 7.85 -15.00
N PHE A 45 -42.94 8.51 -15.01
CA PHE A 45 -43.27 9.61 -14.10
C PHE A 45 -43.54 9.12 -12.67
N GLU A 46 -44.16 7.94 -12.53
CA GLU A 46 -44.45 7.29 -11.25
C GLU A 46 -43.20 6.65 -10.63
N LYS A 47 -42.18 6.33 -11.43
CA LYS A 47 -40.90 5.77 -10.95
C LYS A 47 -39.90 6.84 -10.52
N TYR A 48 -39.62 7.84 -11.37
CA TYR A 48 -38.55 8.81 -11.14
C TYR A 48 -39.05 10.18 -10.67
N ASN A 49 -38.21 10.86 -9.88
CA ASN A 49 -38.45 12.20 -9.38
C ASN A 49 -38.12 13.28 -10.44
N TRP A 50 -39.04 13.51 -11.38
CA TRP A 50 -38.86 14.46 -12.48
C TRP A 50 -39.01 15.93 -12.09
N ASN A 51 -38.05 16.78 -12.46
CA ASN A 51 -38.29 18.23 -12.46
C ASN A 51 -39.03 18.64 -13.74
N GLN A 52 -39.96 19.60 -13.64
CA GLN A 52 -40.75 20.09 -14.78
C GLN A 52 -39.87 20.56 -15.94
N GLU A 53 -38.87 21.39 -15.66
CA GLU A 53 -37.99 21.95 -16.68
C GLU A 53 -37.20 20.84 -17.38
N VAL A 54 -36.69 19.89 -16.60
CA VAL A 54 -35.92 18.75 -17.11
C VAL A 54 -36.78 17.85 -17.96
N PHE A 55 -37.97 17.49 -17.49
CA PHE A 55 -38.91 16.66 -18.25
C PHE A 55 -39.25 17.30 -19.60
N CYS A 56 -39.63 18.58 -19.59
CA CYS A 56 -39.97 19.31 -20.81
C CYS A 56 -38.76 19.38 -21.75
N LYS A 57 -37.55 19.63 -21.23
CA LYS A 57 -36.32 19.64 -22.04
C LYS A 57 -35.99 18.26 -22.60
N VAL A 58 -36.12 17.17 -21.84
CA VAL A 58 -35.79 15.80 -22.23
C VAL A 58 -36.75 15.25 -23.27
N TYR A 59 -38.05 15.47 -23.11
CA TYR A 59 -39.07 14.94 -24.04
C TYR A 59 -39.55 15.94 -25.09
N LYS A 60 -39.06 17.20 -25.04
CA LYS A 60 -39.52 18.32 -25.88
C LYS A 60 -41.03 18.58 -25.74
N GLU A 61 -41.54 18.36 -24.53
CA GLU A 61 -42.95 18.50 -24.21
C GLU A 61 -43.26 19.87 -23.61
N ASN A 62 -44.53 20.26 -23.72
CA ASN A 62 -45.03 21.49 -23.11
C ASN A 62 -45.23 21.32 -21.60
N THR A 63 -45.14 22.43 -20.86
CA THR A 63 -45.37 22.45 -19.41
C THR A 63 -46.76 21.97 -19.01
N SER A 64 -47.75 22.13 -19.88
CA SER A 64 -49.11 21.63 -19.68
C SER A 64 -49.17 20.10 -19.54
N VAL A 65 -48.33 19.35 -20.27
CA VAL A 65 -48.26 17.88 -20.22
C VAL A 65 -47.71 17.43 -18.86
N PHE A 66 -46.59 18.02 -18.43
CA PHE A 66 -46.02 17.75 -17.11
C PHE A 66 -47.01 18.07 -15.99
N ASN A 67 -47.69 19.23 -16.07
CA ASN A 67 -48.67 19.62 -15.07
C ASN A 67 -49.89 18.69 -15.04
N ALA A 68 -50.30 18.14 -16.19
CA ALA A 68 -51.37 17.14 -16.24
C ALA A 68 -50.93 15.83 -15.56
N LEU A 69 -49.73 15.34 -15.86
CA LEU A 69 -49.14 14.17 -15.21
C LEU A 69 -49.05 14.36 -13.69
N ASN A 70 -48.57 15.52 -13.24
CA ASN A 70 -48.39 15.83 -11.82
C ASN A 70 -49.72 15.99 -11.04
N LEU A 71 -50.80 16.35 -11.72
CA LEU A 71 -52.14 16.41 -11.11
C LEU A 71 -52.82 15.04 -11.06
N LYS A 72 -52.57 14.18 -12.06
CA LYS A 72 -53.26 12.90 -12.23
C LYS A 72 -52.54 11.73 -11.54
N PHE A 73 -51.21 11.68 -11.62
CA PHE A 73 -50.39 10.57 -11.15
C PHE A 73 -49.52 10.95 -9.96
N LYS A 74 -49.16 9.96 -9.15
CA LYS A 74 -48.21 10.15 -8.05
C LYS A 74 -46.80 10.18 -8.61
N LYS A 75 -46.11 11.31 -8.42
CA LYS A 75 -44.72 11.45 -8.83
C LYS A 75 -43.81 10.46 -8.07
N GLY A 76 -42.89 9.83 -8.78
CA GLY A 76 -41.91 8.92 -8.21
C GLY A 76 -40.85 9.60 -7.35
N TYR A 77 -40.10 8.78 -6.60
CA TYR A 77 -39.07 9.24 -5.65
C TYR A 77 -37.65 8.86 -6.08
N GLU A 78 -37.45 7.98 -7.06
CA GLU A 78 -36.12 7.60 -7.51
C GLU A 78 -35.37 8.78 -8.13
N LYS A 79 -34.05 8.84 -7.93
CA LYS A 79 -33.23 9.90 -8.53
C LYS A 79 -33.29 9.79 -10.05
N ILE A 80 -33.52 10.93 -10.72
CA ILE A 80 -33.62 10.99 -12.18
C ILE A 80 -32.37 10.43 -12.87
N THR A 81 -31.18 10.50 -12.28
CA THR A 81 -29.95 9.93 -12.83
C THR A 81 -30.01 8.41 -13.02
N ASN A 82 -30.84 7.70 -12.26
CA ASN A 82 -30.95 6.24 -12.32
C ASN A 82 -31.53 5.77 -13.67
N ILE A 83 -32.32 6.62 -14.34
CA ILE A 83 -32.84 6.29 -15.68
C ILE A 83 -31.73 6.10 -16.71
N LEU A 84 -30.56 6.70 -16.50
CA LEU A 84 -29.42 6.59 -17.42
C LEU A 84 -28.82 5.17 -17.43
N LEU A 85 -29.11 4.38 -16.40
CA LEU A 85 -28.64 3.01 -16.21
C LEU A 85 -29.76 1.98 -16.37
N ASP A 86 -31.01 2.42 -16.53
CA ASP A 86 -32.16 1.53 -16.67
C ASP A 86 -32.29 1.07 -18.12
N SER A 87 -32.11 -0.23 -18.34
CA SER A 87 -32.18 -0.86 -19.67
C SER A 87 -33.58 -0.82 -20.29
N ASN A 88 -34.63 -0.55 -19.52
CA ASN A 88 -35.99 -0.41 -20.02
C ASN A 88 -36.20 0.91 -20.77
N TYR A 89 -35.34 1.92 -20.57
CA TYR A 89 -35.47 3.23 -21.19
C TYR A 89 -34.30 3.52 -22.14
N LYS A 90 -34.61 3.77 -23.42
CA LYS A 90 -33.62 4.15 -24.43
C LYS A 90 -33.59 5.66 -24.61
N LEU A 91 -32.60 6.30 -23.99
CA LEU A 91 -32.35 7.73 -24.13
C LEU A 91 -31.28 8.02 -25.19
N ASP A 92 -31.51 9.06 -26.00
CA ASP A 92 -30.48 9.60 -26.90
C ASP A 92 -29.44 10.43 -26.14
N ASP A 93 -28.31 10.75 -26.78
CA ASP A 93 -27.20 11.47 -26.13
C ASP A 93 -27.59 12.88 -25.68
N ARG A 94 -28.53 13.54 -26.38
CA ARG A 94 -29.04 14.84 -25.98
C ARG A 94 -29.85 14.73 -24.69
N GLN A 95 -30.75 13.74 -24.60
CA GLN A 95 -31.57 13.47 -23.42
C GLN A 95 -30.70 13.15 -22.21
N LYS A 96 -29.69 12.29 -22.39
CA LYS A 96 -28.70 11.99 -21.34
C LYS A 96 -27.98 13.24 -20.87
N ASN A 97 -27.50 14.07 -21.79
CA ASN A 97 -26.79 15.31 -21.45
C ASN A 97 -27.66 16.29 -20.66
N VAL A 98 -28.95 16.44 -20.99
CA VAL A 98 -29.88 17.29 -20.22
C VAL A 98 -30.01 16.79 -18.78
N ILE A 99 -30.18 15.47 -18.58
CA ILE A 99 -30.33 14.87 -17.24
C ILE A 99 -29.04 15.02 -16.42
N LEU A 100 -27.90 14.74 -17.05
CA LEU A 100 -26.56 14.85 -16.44
C LEU A 100 -26.25 16.28 -16.02
N GLN A 101 -26.44 17.26 -16.91
CA GLN A 101 -26.20 18.68 -16.62
C GLN A 101 -27.10 19.18 -15.49
N TYR A 102 -28.40 18.84 -15.51
CA TYR A 102 -29.32 19.22 -14.43
C TYR A 102 -28.88 18.67 -13.08
N SER A 103 -28.38 17.43 -13.07
CA SER A 103 -28.00 16.74 -11.84
C SER A 103 -26.56 17.05 -11.40
N ASN A 104 -25.82 17.90 -12.13
CA ASN A 104 -24.38 18.10 -11.97
C ASN A 104 -23.60 16.78 -11.95
N MET A 105 -23.91 15.89 -12.89
CA MET A 105 -23.27 14.59 -13.07
C MET A 105 -22.65 14.47 -14.47
N MET A 106 -21.77 13.49 -14.66
CA MET A 106 -21.23 13.06 -15.95
C MET A 106 -21.19 11.53 -16.04
N MET A 107 -21.09 11.01 -17.26
CA MET A 107 -20.80 9.60 -17.50
C MET A 107 -19.29 9.42 -17.67
N ASN A 108 -18.69 8.53 -16.89
CA ASN A 108 -17.27 8.18 -17.03
C ASN A 108 -17.03 7.09 -18.10
N HIS A 109 -15.77 6.77 -18.40
CA HIS A 109 -15.36 5.72 -19.33
C HIS A 109 -15.94 4.32 -18.99
N MET A 110 -16.25 4.06 -17.72
CA MET A 110 -16.90 2.82 -17.25
C MET A 110 -18.43 2.83 -17.41
N LYS A 111 -19.00 3.88 -18.01
CA LYS A 111 -20.46 4.10 -18.14
C LYS A 111 -21.19 4.22 -16.81
N GLN A 112 -20.51 4.76 -15.80
CA GLN A 112 -21.11 5.07 -14.50
C GLN A 112 -21.42 6.56 -14.40
N VAL A 113 -22.48 6.89 -13.66
CA VAL A 113 -22.88 8.27 -13.38
C VAL A 113 -22.11 8.77 -12.16
N VAL A 114 -21.21 9.75 -12.36
CA VAL A 114 -20.37 10.33 -11.32
C VAL A 114 -20.57 11.85 -11.22
N PRO A 115 -20.23 12.49 -10.09
CA PRO A 115 -20.31 13.95 -9.97
C PRO A 115 -19.51 14.68 -11.04
N LEU A 116 -20.07 15.77 -11.58
CA LEU A 116 -19.39 16.66 -12.53
C LEU A 116 -18.56 17.70 -11.77
N THR A 117 -17.25 17.50 -11.74
CA THR A 117 -16.29 18.39 -11.07
C THR A 117 -15.03 18.54 -11.92
N LYS A 118 -14.19 19.54 -11.65
CA LYS A 118 -12.87 19.60 -12.30
C LYS A 118 -12.05 18.33 -12.00
N SER A 119 -12.10 17.79 -10.79
CA SER A 119 -11.38 16.55 -10.45
C SER A 119 -11.83 15.37 -11.31
N SER A 120 -13.14 15.14 -11.43
CA SER A 120 -13.65 14.02 -12.21
C SER A 120 -13.39 14.17 -13.71
N ILE A 121 -13.41 15.39 -14.24
CA ILE A 121 -13.00 15.67 -15.64
C ILE A 121 -11.50 15.37 -15.82
N PHE A 122 -10.67 15.85 -14.90
CA PHE A 122 -9.23 15.59 -14.94
C PHE A 122 -8.94 14.08 -14.93
N ASP A 123 -9.54 13.34 -13.99
CA ASP A 123 -9.32 11.91 -13.86
C ASP A 123 -9.77 11.15 -15.13
N GLU A 124 -10.96 11.46 -15.64
CA GLU A 124 -11.48 10.88 -16.89
C GLU A 124 -10.53 11.13 -18.06
N VAL A 125 -9.99 12.34 -18.19
CA VAL A 125 -9.05 12.69 -19.26
C VAL A 125 -7.72 11.98 -19.09
N ILE A 126 -7.17 11.89 -17.87
CA ILE A 126 -5.93 11.16 -17.60
C ILE A 126 -6.10 9.68 -18.01
N ILE A 127 -7.16 9.03 -17.53
CA ILE A 127 -7.42 7.61 -17.79
C ILE A 127 -7.58 7.34 -19.29
N THR A 128 -8.35 8.17 -20.00
CA THR A 128 -8.72 7.89 -21.40
C THR A 128 -7.68 8.35 -22.42
N THR A 129 -6.78 9.28 -22.07
CA THR A 129 -5.89 9.92 -23.05
C THR A 129 -4.41 9.93 -22.70
N CYS A 130 -4.03 9.67 -21.45
CA CYS A 130 -2.65 9.79 -20.98
C CYS A 130 -1.99 8.44 -20.71
N GLN A 131 -2.17 7.45 -21.60
CA GLN A 131 -1.46 6.16 -21.52
C GLN A 131 0.05 6.34 -21.77
N GLU A 132 0.41 7.35 -22.56
CA GLU A 132 1.78 7.77 -22.81
C GLU A 132 2.13 9.05 -22.04
N SER A 133 3.43 9.24 -21.81
CA SER A 133 3.99 10.39 -21.10
C SER A 133 3.46 11.72 -21.65
N SER A 134 2.95 12.54 -20.74
CA SER A 134 2.29 13.80 -21.03
C SER A 134 2.82 14.89 -20.08
N VAL A 135 2.57 16.15 -20.46
CA VAL A 135 2.94 17.36 -19.72
C VAL A 135 1.72 18.23 -19.50
N ASP A 136 1.79 19.16 -18.54
CA ASP A 136 0.66 20.03 -18.14
C ASP A 136 -0.05 20.71 -19.33
N GLU A 137 0.71 21.28 -20.27
CA GLU A 137 0.16 21.97 -21.45
C GLU A 137 -0.76 21.05 -22.28
N LEU A 138 -0.28 19.83 -22.55
CA LEU A 138 -1.02 18.88 -23.38
C LEU A 138 -2.26 18.36 -22.65
N VAL A 139 -2.17 18.14 -21.34
CA VAL A 139 -3.29 17.68 -20.52
C VAL A 139 -4.34 18.78 -20.38
N ALA A 140 -3.93 20.05 -20.17
CA ALA A 140 -4.85 21.19 -20.15
C ALA A 140 -5.65 21.29 -21.46
N LYS A 141 -4.96 21.14 -22.60
CA LYS A 141 -5.60 21.11 -23.92
C LYS A 141 -6.63 19.98 -24.04
N ARG A 142 -6.29 18.77 -23.59
CA ARG A 142 -7.19 17.60 -23.63
C ARG A 142 -8.41 17.79 -22.73
N CYS A 143 -8.24 18.34 -21.52
CA CYS A 143 -9.35 18.66 -20.63
C CYS A 143 -10.30 19.69 -21.25
N ASN A 144 -9.76 20.77 -21.83
CA ASN A 144 -10.59 21.80 -22.46
C ASN A 144 -11.29 21.28 -23.71
N GLN A 145 -10.68 20.35 -24.46
CA GLN A 145 -11.34 19.64 -25.55
C GLN A 145 -12.50 18.76 -25.06
N PHE A 146 -12.32 18.05 -23.94
CA PHE A 146 -13.38 17.26 -23.32
C PHE A 146 -14.58 18.13 -22.90
N ILE A 147 -14.31 19.28 -22.27
CA ILE A 147 -15.33 20.25 -21.85
C ILE A 147 -16.14 20.75 -23.05
N ASN A 148 -15.44 21.18 -24.11
CA ASN A 148 -16.09 21.69 -25.33
C ASN A 148 -16.91 20.61 -26.04
N LYS A 149 -16.37 19.40 -26.19
CA LYS A 149 -17.06 18.28 -26.84
C LYS A 149 -18.37 17.90 -26.13
N ASN A 150 -18.38 18.00 -24.80
CA ASN A 150 -19.55 17.69 -23.98
C ASN A 150 -20.43 18.92 -23.67
N SER A 151 -20.14 20.08 -24.27
CA SER A 151 -20.88 21.33 -24.05
C SER A 151 -21.04 21.69 -22.56
N LEU A 152 -19.95 21.53 -21.80
CA LEU A 152 -19.89 21.85 -20.38
C LEU A 152 -19.58 23.33 -20.15
N ASP A 153 -19.94 23.82 -18.96
CA ASP A 153 -19.76 25.21 -18.52
C ASP A 153 -18.26 25.62 -18.50
N GLU A 154 -17.96 26.83 -18.98
CA GLU A 154 -16.60 27.38 -19.04
C GLU A 154 -15.90 27.46 -17.68
N LYS A 155 -16.65 27.49 -16.57
CA LYS A 155 -16.07 27.44 -15.21
C LYS A 155 -15.20 26.20 -14.99
N PHE A 156 -15.40 25.13 -15.78
CA PHE A 156 -14.61 23.90 -15.69
C PHE A 156 -13.27 23.97 -16.46
N LEU A 157 -13.00 25.01 -17.24
CA LEU A 157 -11.76 25.12 -18.03
C LEU A 157 -10.49 25.06 -17.17
N PHE A 158 -9.44 24.50 -17.75
CA PHE A 158 -8.14 24.30 -17.12
C PHE A 158 -7.07 25.16 -17.77
N ASP A 159 -6.17 25.69 -16.94
CA ASP A 159 -4.86 26.19 -17.32
C ASP A 159 -3.75 25.24 -16.80
N GLU A 160 -2.51 25.46 -17.23
CA GLU A 160 -1.37 24.61 -16.81
C GLU A 160 -1.15 24.60 -15.30
N VAL A 161 -1.38 25.72 -14.61
CA VAL A 161 -1.18 25.85 -13.17
C VAL A 161 -2.19 24.99 -12.40
N SER A 162 -3.45 25.02 -12.85
CA SER A 162 -4.52 24.21 -12.29
C SER A 162 -4.24 22.72 -12.51
N ILE A 163 -3.80 22.33 -13.71
CA ILE A 163 -3.39 20.95 -14.02
C ILE A 163 -2.24 20.49 -13.15
N ARG A 164 -1.23 21.35 -12.92
CA ARG A 164 -0.15 21.04 -11.98
C ARG A 164 -0.68 20.72 -10.59
N GLY A 165 -1.57 21.56 -10.07
CA GLY A 165 -2.19 21.32 -8.77
C GLY A 165 -2.98 20.00 -8.70
N PHE A 166 -3.72 19.64 -9.75
CA PHE A 166 -4.44 18.35 -9.80
C PHE A 166 -3.48 17.17 -9.90
N SER A 167 -2.50 17.23 -10.80
CA SER A 167 -1.54 16.15 -11.01
C SER A 167 -0.65 15.90 -9.79
N GLU A 168 -0.37 16.89 -8.94
CA GLU A 168 0.42 16.73 -7.72
C GLU A 168 -0.32 15.95 -6.63
N ARG A 169 -1.66 15.93 -6.66
CA ARG A 169 -2.52 15.27 -5.67
C ARG A 169 -3.24 14.03 -6.22
N SER A 170 -2.87 13.60 -7.42
CA SER A 170 -3.56 12.53 -8.12
C SER A 170 -2.92 11.18 -7.82
N ASP A 171 -3.75 10.22 -7.43
CA ASP A 171 -3.32 8.85 -7.10
C ASP A 171 -3.44 7.87 -8.29
N ILE A 172 -3.83 8.36 -9.47
CA ILE A 172 -4.06 7.56 -10.69
C ILE A 172 -2.97 7.74 -11.75
N LEU A 173 -1.93 8.51 -11.44
CA LEU A 173 -0.83 8.78 -12.35
C LEU A 173 0.51 8.42 -11.72
N ILE A 174 1.48 8.15 -12.58
CA ILE A 174 2.88 7.97 -12.19
C ILE A 174 3.74 9.04 -12.84
N ARG A 175 4.68 9.59 -12.06
CA ARG A 175 5.58 10.65 -12.50
C ARG A 175 6.92 10.09 -12.95
N SER A 176 7.39 10.60 -14.07
CA SER A 176 8.73 10.40 -14.61
C SER A 176 9.62 11.62 -14.27
N LYS A 177 10.75 11.77 -14.96
CA LYS A 177 11.70 12.86 -14.79
C LYS A 177 11.06 14.22 -15.09
N GLY A 178 11.18 15.14 -14.14
CA GLY A 178 10.65 16.49 -14.29
C GLY A 178 9.13 16.50 -14.14
N ASN A 179 8.46 17.35 -14.91
CA ASN A 179 7.00 17.46 -14.86
C ASN A 179 6.33 16.66 -15.98
N VAL A 180 6.68 15.38 -16.05
CA VAL A 180 6.17 14.43 -17.03
C VAL A 180 5.47 13.30 -16.28
N TYR A 181 4.28 12.91 -16.73
CA TYR A 181 3.49 11.88 -16.09
C TYR A 181 2.56 11.19 -17.08
N ARG A 182 2.05 10.02 -16.68
CA ARG A 182 1.05 9.26 -17.42
C ARG A 182 0.11 8.56 -16.45
N TYR A 183 -1.04 8.15 -16.95
CA TYR A 183 -1.93 7.25 -16.24
C TYR A 183 -1.19 5.97 -15.86
N PHE A 184 -1.39 5.53 -14.61
CA PHE A 184 -0.86 4.30 -14.10
C PHE A 184 -1.85 3.66 -13.14
N ASP A 185 -2.24 2.43 -13.45
CA ASP A 185 -3.20 1.68 -12.65
C ASP A 185 -2.48 0.90 -11.54
N PHE A 186 -2.28 1.55 -10.40
CA PHE A 186 -1.64 0.95 -9.23
C PHE A 186 -2.35 -0.31 -8.72
N SER A 187 -3.65 -0.46 -9.01
CA SER A 187 -4.44 -1.62 -8.57
C SER A 187 -4.10 -2.91 -9.34
N ARG A 188 -3.46 -2.80 -10.51
CA ARG A 188 -3.01 -3.96 -11.29
C ARG A 188 -1.77 -4.62 -10.74
N ILE A 189 -1.04 -3.93 -9.88
CA ILE A 189 0.18 -4.46 -9.29
C ILE A 189 -0.22 -5.25 -8.05
N ASP A 190 -0.12 -6.57 -8.14
CA ASP A 190 -0.43 -7.48 -7.04
C ASP A 190 0.53 -7.31 -5.85
N ASP A 191 0.07 -7.74 -4.67
CA ASP A 191 0.82 -7.61 -3.42
C ASP A 191 2.12 -8.44 -3.45
N ILE A 192 2.15 -9.56 -4.18
CA ILE A 192 3.36 -10.39 -4.36
C ILE A 192 4.48 -9.57 -5.02
N THR A 193 4.12 -8.80 -6.03
CA THR A 193 5.07 -7.97 -6.76
C THR A 193 5.53 -6.80 -5.91
N LYS A 194 4.62 -6.18 -5.14
CA LYS A 194 4.97 -5.16 -4.15
C LYS A 194 5.91 -5.71 -3.07
N GLU A 195 5.68 -6.92 -2.58
CA GLU A 195 6.56 -7.59 -1.61
C GLU A 195 7.93 -7.92 -2.20
N LYS A 196 8.01 -8.38 -3.46
CA LYS A 196 9.29 -8.56 -4.16
C LYS A 196 10.07 -7.26 -4.24
N LEU A 197 9.40 -6.16 -4.62
CA LEU A 197 10.02 -4.82 -4.64
C LEU A 197 10.47 -4.39 -3.23
N PHE A 198 9.63 -4.58 -2.22
CA PHE A 198 9.99 -4.33 -0.82
C PHE A 198 11.21 -5.17 -0.39
N PHE A 199 11.29 -6.43 -0.78
CA PHE A 199 12.43 -7.29 -0.49
C PHE A 199 13.71 -6.77 -1.17
N LEU A 200 13.66 -6.45 -2.46
CA LEU A 200 14.81 -5.93 -3.21
C LEU A 200 15.45 -4.71 -2.54
N ILE A 201 14.65 -3.77 -2.06
CA ILE A 201 15.16 -2.57 -1.43
C ILE A 201 15.67 -2.81 0.00
N ASN A 202 15.07 -3.75 0.74
CA ASN A 202 15.51 -4.08 2.11
C ASN A 202 16.76 -4.96 2.14
N GLN A 203 17.10 -5.66 1.05
CA GLN A 203 18.35 -6.42 0.93
C GLN A 203 19.60 -5.56 0.74
N LEU A 204 19.43 -4.25 0.56
CA LEU A 204 20.56 -3.34 0.40
C LEU A 204 21.23 -3.04 1.75
N ASP A 205 22.56 -3.01 1.75
CA ASP A 205 23.35 -2.53 2.89
C ASP A 205 22.95 -1.08 3.24
N PRO A 206 23.01 -0.67 4.52
CA PRO A 206 22.81 0.72 4.91
C PRO A 206 23.68 1.68 4.09
N GLY A 207 23.06 2.72 3.54
CA GLY A 207 23.72 3.65 2.64
C GLY A 207 22.77 4.48 1.79
N VAL A 208 23.33 5.30 0.90
CA VAL A 208 22.56 6.13 -0.05
C VAL A 208 22.70 5.55 -1.45
N TYR A 209 21.58 5.34 -2.12
CA TYR A 209 21.50 4.69 -3.42
C TYR A 209 20.69 5.53 -4.39
N ASN A 210 20.93 5.32 -5.67
CA ASN A 210 20.00 5.69 -6.73
C ASN A 210 19.08 4.51 -7.03
N ILE A 211 17.77 4.74 -7.16
CA ILE A 211 16.80 3.69 -7.51
C ILE A 211 17.09 3.04 -8.88
N ALA A 212 17.89 3.71 -9.72
CA ALA A 212 18.42 3.14 -10.95
C ALA A 212 19.13 1.79 -10.72
N LYS A 213 19.70 1.55 -9.53
CA LYS A 213 20.22 0.24 -9.12
C LYS A 213 19.15 -0.83 -9.27
N ILE A 214 18.04 -0.68 -8.54
CA ILE A 214 16.93 -1.63 -8.56
C ILE A 214 16.32 -1.71 -9.97
N PHE A 215 16.10 -0.58 -10.63
CA PHE A 215 15.53 -0.54 -11.98
C PHE A 215 16.36 -1.34 -13.00
N ARG A 216 17.69 -1.10 -13.04
CA ARG A 216 18.57 -1.70 -14.05
C ARG A 216 18.91 -3.15 -13.73
N GLU A 217 19.00 -3.52 -12.46
CA GLU A 217 19.24 -4.90 -12.03
C GLU A 217 17.99 -5.78 -12.17
N ASN A 218 16.79 -5.19 -12.35
CA ASN A 218 15.52 -5.93 -12.40
C ASN A 218 14.64 -5.54 -13.61
N LYS A 219 15.23 -5.33 -14.81
CA LYS A 219 14.52 -4.86 -16.01
C LYS A 219 13.31 -5.70 -16.41
N GLU A 220 13.38 -7.01 -16.29
CA GLU A 220 12.25 -7.90 -16.62
C GLU A 220 11.06 -7.65 -15.70
N LEU A 221 11.32 -7.45 -14.40
CA LEU A 221 10.28 -7.09 -13.44
C LEU A 221 9.66 -5.75 -13.81
N MET A 222 10.47 -4.74 -14.12
CA MET A 222 10.00 -3.42 -14.54
C MET A 222 9.08 -3.50 -15.76
N GLY A 223 9.45 -4.31 -16.76
CA GLY A 223 8.61 -4.54 -17.94
C GLY A 223 7.26 -5.22 -17.61
N LYS A 224 7.23 -6.15 -16.65
CA LYS A 224 5.99 -6.83 -16.22
C LYS A 224 5.00 -5.89 -15.55
N ILE A 225 5.50 -4.92 -14.78
CA ILE A 225 4.66 -3.93 -14.08
C ILE A 225 4.51 -2.62 -14.85
N ASP A 226 4.98 -2.57 -16.10
CA ASP A 226 5.01 -1.36 -16.95
C ASP A 226 5.63 -0.16 -16.23
N ILE A 227 6.77 -0.31 -15.56
CA ILE A 227 7.59 0.82 -15.08
C ILE A 227 8.67 1.12 -16.12
N ARG A 228 8.68 2.35 -16.64
CA ARG A 228 9.42 2.69 -17.86
C ARG A 228 10.79 3.31 -17.60
N ASP A 229 10.99 3.93 -16.45
CA ASP A 229 12.26 4.52 -16.06
C ASP A 229 12.47 4.53 -14.53
N GLU A 230 13.67 4.93 -14.10
CA GLU A 230 14.02 4.99 -12.69
C GLU A 230 13.19 6.02 -11.89
N TYR A 231 12.64 7.05 -12.52
CA TYR A 231 11.86 8.09 -11.84
C TYR A 231 10.44 7.60 -11.55
N GLU A 232 9.82 6.91 -12.50
CA GLU A 232 8.58 6.19 -12.28
C GLU A 232 8.75 5.19 -11.14
N LEU A 233 9.84 4.40 -11.15
CA LEU A 233 10.12 3.46 -10.07
C LEU A 233 10.25 4.18 -8.72
N HIS A 234 10.98 5.29 -8.65
CA HIS A 234 11.13 6.07 -7.42
C HIS A 234 9.76 6.49 -6.85
N ASN A 235 8.88 7.03 -7.71
CA ASN A 235 7.56 7.50 -7.31
C ASN A 235 6.62 6.34 -6.95
N PHE A 236 6.70 5.22 -7.66
CA PHE A 236 5.99 3.99 -7.29
C PHE A 236 6.38 3.53 -5.89
N TYR A 237 7.68 3.43 -5.60
CA TYR A 237 8.16 3.05 -4.27
C TYR A 237 7.69 4.02 -3.20
N LYS A 238 7.81 5.33 -3.44
CA LYS A 238 7.37 6.36 -2.49
C LYS A 238 5.88 6.26 -2.15
N GLN A 239 5.04 5.87 -3.11
CA GLN A 239 3.59 5.77 -2.95
C GLN A 239 3.15 4.43 -2.35
N GLU A 240 3.62 3.32 -2.92
CA GLU A 240 3.12 1.97 -2.63
C GLU A 240 3.98 1.19 -1.61
N ILE A 241 5.27 1.51 -1.49
CA ILE A 241 6.22 0.74 -0.68
C ILE A 241 6.63 1.54 0.55
N LYS A 242 5.90 1.34 1.65
CA LYS A 242 6.19 2.01 2.94
C LYS A 242 7.14 1.15 3.77
N SER A 243 8.35 1.66 4.01
CA SER A 243 9.30 1.08 4.96
C SER A 243 9.79 2.16 5.92
N SER A 244 9.75 1.88 7.22
CA SER A 244 10.34 2.78 8.22
C SER A 244 11.87 2.88 8.11
N ASN A 245 12.48 1.96 7.35
CA ASN A 245 13.92 1.89 7.16
C ASN A 245 14.42 2.69 5.94
N ILE A 246 13.51 3.22 5.12
CA ILE A 246 13.83 3.84 3.85
C ILE A 246 13.39 5.29 3.89
N ILE A 247 14.32 6.18 3.54
CA ILE A 247 14.04 7.60 3.39
C ILE A 247 14.18 7.93 1.91
N TYR A 248 13.07 8.25 1.25
CA TYR A 248 13.07 8.76 -0.11
C TYR A 248 13.57 10.20 -0.10
N ASN A 249 14.83 10.38 -0.51
CA ASN A 249 15.53 11.67 -0.54
C ASN A 249 15.19 12.43 -1.83
N ARG A 250 16.14 13.22 -2.35
CA ARG A 250 16.00 13.88 -3.64
C ARG A 250 15.89 12.85 -4.75
N MET A 251 14.76 12.82 -5.46
CA MET A 251 14.55 11.93 -6.61
C MET A 251 15.73 11.99 -7.60
N PRO A 252 16.28 10.84 -8.05
CA PRO A 252 15.83 9.47 -7.79
C PRO A 252 16.63 8.75 -6.67
N GLU A 253 17.25 9.49 -5.73
CA GLU A 253 18.02 8.94 -4.60
C GLU A 253 17.16 8.55 -3.40
N PHE A 254 17.56 7.52 -2.68
CA PHE A 254 16.97 7.09 -1.42
C PHE A 254 18.07 6.63 -0.44
N ALA A 255 17.78 6.68 0.85
CA ALA A 255 18.66 6.18 1.90
C ALA A 255 18.04 4.94 2.57
N VAL A 256 18.89 3.94 2.83
CA VAL A 256 18.57 2.72 3.58
C VAL A 256 19.25 2.83 4.94
N GLY A 257 18.54 2.51 6.02
CA GLY A 257 19.10 2.56 7.37
C GLY A 257 19.04 3.92 8.06
N GLY A 258 18.30 4.88 7.50
CA GLY A 258 18.28 6.25 8.04
C GLY A 258 19.62 6.98 7.93
N VAL A 259 20.50 6.51 7.04
CA VAL A 259 21.85 7.07 6.87
C VAL A 259 21.76 8.41 6.14
N GLU A 260 22.39 9.44 6.72
CA GLU A 260 22.53 10.76 6.11
C GLU A 260 23.65 10.73 5.05
N LYS A 261 23.50 11.50 3.97
CA LYS A 261 24.36 11.43 2.79
C LYS A 261 25.82 11.80 3.08
N ASN A 262 26.07 12.83 3.89
CA ASN A 262 27.46 13.17 4.26
C ASN A 262 28.08 12.08 5.12
N ASN A 263 27.35 11.55 6.10
CA ASN A 263 27.85 10.44 6.93
C ASN A 263 28.19 9.20 6.09
N PHE A 264 27.35 8.85 5.11
CA PHE A 264 27.63 7.78 4.15
C PHE A 264 28.88 8.05 3.30
N LEU A 265 29.05 9.27 2.78
CA LEU A 265 30.25 9.60 2.02
C LEU A 265 31.52 9.57 2.88
N ILE A 266 31.43 10.06 4.13
CA ILE A 266 32.53 10.03 5.09
C ILE A 266 32.94 8.58 5.40
N SER A 267 31.99 7.66 5.61
CA SER A 267 32.33 6.24 5.84
C SER A 267 33.07 5.66 4.63
N LEU A 268 32.67 6.01 3.41
CA LEU A 268 33.40 5.61 2.20
C LEU A 268 34.79 6.25 2.12
N PHE A 269 34.98 7.48 2.61
CA PHE A 269 36.31 8.10 2.66
C PHE A 269 37.23 7.32 3.59
N TYR A 270 36.76 6.95 4.79
CA TYR A 270 37.55 6.14 5.72
C TYR A 270 37.83 4.72 5.20
N GLU A 271 36.94 4.17 4.37
CA GLU A 271 37.11 2.87 3.74
C GLU A 271 38.13 2.88 2.57
N TYR A 272 38.10 3.91 1.73
CA TYR A 272 38.87 3.95 0.48
C TYR A 272 40.09 4.87 0.48
N ALA A 273 40.18 5.86 1.38
CA ALA A 273 41.29 6.80 1.37
C ALA A 273 42.63 6.11 1.64
N PRO A 274 43.68 6.41 0.85
CA PRO A 274 43.78 7.54 -0.06
C PRO A 274 43.28 7.12 -1.43
N ILE A 275 42.44 7.95 -2.05
CA ILE A 275 41.89 7.62 -3.36
C ILE A 275 41.69 8.88 -4.19
N GLN A 276 41.98 8.79 -5.47
CA GLN A 276 41.66 9.87 -6.40
C GLN A 276 40.13 10.04 -6.47
N ILE A 277 39.65 11.28 -6.48
CA ILE A 277 38.21 11.57 -6.43
C ILE A 277 37.46 10.88 -7.56
N ASP A 278 37.97 10.93 -8.79
CA ASP A 278 37.31 10.30 -9.94
C ASP A 278 37.27 8.76 -9.84
N GLN A 279 38.28 8.14 -9.19
CA GLN A 279 38.29 6.70 -8.91
C GLN A 279 37.26 6.34 -7.84
N LEU A 280 37.13 7.16 -6.79
CA LEU A 280 36.10 6.98 -5.77
C LEU A 280 34.70 7.13 -6.38
N LEU A 281 34.46 8.18 -7.15
CA LEU A 281 33.17 8.43 -7.81
C LEU A 281 32.77 7.28 -8.72
N SER A 282 33.72 6.72 -9.47
CA SER A 282 33.50 5.54 -10.32
C SER A 282 33.11 4.29 -9.51
N LYS A 283 33.74 4.07 -8.34
CA LYS A 283 33.35 2.99 -7.41
C LYS A 283 31.96 3.22 -6.82
N ILE A 284 31.63 4.45 -6.44
CA ILE A 284 30.33 4.77 -5.88
C ILE A 284 29.23 4.57 -6.93
N GLU A 285 29.46 5.02 -8.17
CA GLU A 285 28.49 4.82 -9.25
C GLU A 285 28.28 3.33 -9.56
N SER A 286 29.33 2.51 -9.60
CA SER A 286 29.19 1.09 -9.93
C SER A 286 28.41 0.28 -8.87
N VAL A 287 28.53 0.66 -7.59
CA VAL A 287 27.88 -0.06 -6.49
C VAL A 287 26.51 0.54 -6.15
N TYR A 288 26.45 1.87 -6.01
CA TYR A 288 25.31 2.61 -5.48
C TYR A 288 24.51 3.37 -6.55
N TYR A 289 25.00 3.40 -7.81
CA TYR A 289 24.37 4.09 -8.95
C TYR A 289 24.18 5.60 -8.79
N LEU A 290 24.88 6.21 -7.83
CA LEU A 290 24.88 7.66 -7.63
C LEU A 290 25.68 8.36 -8.74
N ARG A 291 25.14 9.47 -9.25
CA ARG A 291 25.75 10.18 -10.39
C ARG A 291 27.02 10.90 -9.99
N GLN A 292 28.11 10.66 -10.72
CA GLN A 292 29.44 11.22 -10.43
C GLN A 292 29.44 12.75 -10.37
N ASP A 293 28.87 13.44 -11.37
CA ASP A 293 28.86 14.91 -11.41
C ASP A 293 28.20 15.53 -10.17
N SER A 294 27.05 14.97 -9.78
CA SER A 294 26.31 15.47 -8.62
C SER A 294 27.06 15.20 -7.32
N LEU A 295 27.72 14.04 -7.21
CA LEU A 295 28.53 13.70 -6.05
C LEU A 295 29.79 14.55 -5.96
N LYS A 296 30.48 14.80 -7.09
CA LYS A 296 31.67 15.66 -7.13
C LYS A 296 31.36 17.06 -6.61
N SER A 297 30.29 17.68 -7.13
CA SER A 297 29.81 18.97 -6.64
C SER A 297 29.41 18.95 -5.16
N HIS A 298 28.75 17.88 -4.72
CA HIS A 298 28.33 17.72 -3.32
C HIS A 298 29.53 17.62 -2.37
N ILE A 299 30.52 16.77 -2.70
CA ILE A 299 31.74 16.59 -1.91
C ILE A 299 32.51 17.92 -1.83
N SER A 300 32.71 18.60 -2.96
CA SER A 300 33.44 19.89 -2.96
C SER A 300 32.73 20.98 -2.15
N MET A 301 31.40 20.96 -2.06
CA MET A 301 30.61 21.97 -1.35
C MET A 301 30.48 21.68 0.14
N PHE A 302 30.27 20.41 0.52
CA PHE A 302 29.88 20.03 1.88
C PHE A 302 30.95 19.27 2.66
N LEU A 303 31.96 18.72 1.99
CA LEU A 303 33.05 17.95 2.60
C LEU A 303 34.45 18.38 2.10
N PRO A 304 34.73 19.69 1.94
CA PRO A 304 35.99 20.18 1.37
C PRO A 304 37.22 19.78 2.20
N GLU A 305 37.06 19.55 3.50
CA GLU A 305 38.13 19.18 4.42
C GLU A 305 38.76 17.81 4.12
N TYR A 306 38.05 16.92 3.43
CA TYR A 306 38.57 15.61 3.01
C TYR A 306 39.20 15.65 1.61
N LEU A 307 39.01 16.73 0.86
CA LEU A 307 39.43 16.86 -0.53
C LEU A 307 40.72 17.69 -0.65
N HIS A 308 41.86 17.02 -0.88
CA HIS A 308 43.16 17.67 -1.05
C HIS A 308 43.62 17.59 -2.50
N GLY A 309 43.38 18.64 -3.27
CA GLY A 309 43.52 18.60 -4.73
C GLY A 309 42.48 17.64 -5.30
N ASP A 310 42.91 16.68 -6.11
CA ASP A 310 42.03 15.64 -6.67
C ASP A 310 42.01 14.35 -5.83
N THR A 311 42.53 14.37 -4.61
CA THR A 311 42.64 13.16 -3.76
C THR A 311 41.85 13.30 -2.48
N ILE A 312 41.01 12.32 -2.19
CA ILE A 312 40.36 12.17 -0.88
C ILE A 312 41.39 11.62 0.10
N LYS A 313 41.57 12.33 1.20
CA LYS A 313 42.43 11.90 2.31
C LYS A 313 41.65 11.98 3.62
N VAL A 314 41.94 11.02 4.48
CA VAL A 314 41.58 11.00 5.90
C VAL A 314 42.88 10.97 6.67
N ALA A 315 42.88 11.38 7.94
CA ALA A 315 44.11 11.34 8.71
C ALA A 315 44.61 9.89 8.87
N ARG A 316 45.92 9.73 8.77
CA ARG A 316 46.64 8.45 8.86
C ARG A 316 47.81 8.62 9.80
N GLU A 317 47.55 8.51 11.08
CA GLU A 317 48.62 8.20 12.02
C GLU A 317 48.77 6.68 12.10
N THR A 318 49.97 6.23 12.45
CA THR A 318 50.26 4.81 12.70
C THR A 318 50.30 4.59 14.19
N PHE A 319 49.77 3.46 14.65
CA PHE A 319 49.82 3.13 16.07
C PHE A 319 51.25 2.86 16.51
N THR A 320 51.60 3.29 17.72
CA THR A 320 52.78 2.76 18.41
C THR A 320 52.51 1.33 18.88
N SER A 321 53.56 0.53 19.10
CA SER A 321 53.41 -0.85 19.58
C SER A 321 52.62 -0.95 20.90
N GLU A 322 52.77 0.05 21.78
CA GLU A 322 52.03 0.15 23.04
C GLU A 322 50.54 0.43 22.81
N GLN A 323 50.20 1.32 21.88
CA GLN A 323 48.81 1.62 21.52
C GLN A 323 48.10 0.40 20.91
N ILE A 324 48.77 -0.35 20.03
CA ILE A 324 48.22 -1.60 19.47
C ILE A 324 47.90 -2.59 20.59
N LEU A 325 48.82 -2.77 21.55
CA LEU A 325 48.63 -3.70 22.66
C LEU A 325 47.45 -3.28 23.54
N ASN A 326 47.38 -2.00 23.92
CA ASN A 326 46.29 -1.47 24.73
C ASN A 326 44.93 -1.61 24.03
N LEU A 327 44.86 -1.29 22.73
CA LEU A 327 43.62 -1.41 21.96
C LEU A 327 43.19 -2.86 21.78
N LYS A 328 44.11 -3.78 21.46
CA LYS A 328 43.79 -5.21 21.31
C LYS A 328 43.30 -5.85 22.61
N ASN A 329 43.70 -5.34 23.77
CA ASN A 329 43.20 -5.82 25.06
C ASN A 329 41.75 -5.40 25.36
N VAL A 330 41.28 -4.30 24.76
CA VAL A 330 39.92 -3.76 25.00
C VAL A 330 38.97 -4.09 23.84
N LEU A 331 39.51 -4.24 22.62
CA LEU A 331 38.79 -4.68 21.43
C LEU A 331 38.72 -6.23 21.39
N ASP A 332 38.02 -6.80 22.36
CA ASP A 332 37.85 -8.24 22.61
C ASP A 332 36.72 -8.95 21.83
N LYS A 333 35.89 -8.22 21.08
CA LYS A 333 34.75 -8.75 20.31
C LYS A 333 35.16 -8.96 18.85
N ALA A 334 34.51 -9.94 18.22
CA ALA A 334 34.68 -10.19 16.78
C ALA A 334 34.10 -9.07 15.90
N ILE A 335 33.15 -8.28 16.41
CA ILE A 335 32.50 -7.20 15.67
C ILE A 335 32.08 -6.05 16.59
N TYR A 336 32.20 -4.85 16.05
CA TYR A 336 31.84 -3.56 16.64
C TYR A 336 31.14 -2.68 15.61
N LEU A 337 30.36 -1.73 16.10
CA LEU A 337 30.01 -0.55 15.32
C LEU A 337 31.17 0.45 15.32
N VAL A 338 31.34 1.20 14.24
CA VAL A 338 32.39 2.22 14.09
C VAL A 338 32.36 3.25 15.22
N ASN A 339 31.17 3.62 15.69
CA ASN A 339 31.01 4.54 16.83
C ASN A 339 31.46 3.92 18.17
N GLU A 340 31.29 2.62 18.39
CA GLU A 340 31.80 1.93 19.57
C GLU A 340 33.34 1.94 19.56
N VAL A 341 33.95 1.64 18.40
CA VAL A 341 35.41 1.69 18.25
C VAL A 341 35.93 3.10 18.44
N ALA A 342 35.25 4.11 17.90
CA ALA A 342 35.56 5.52 18.13
C ALA A 342 35.56 5.84 19.62
N GLN A 343 34.51 5.50 20.37
CA GLN A 343 34.41 5.76 21.81
C GLN A 343 35.50 5.04 22.61
N ILE A 344 35.76 3.76 22.33
CA ILE A 344 36.82 2.98 22.99
C ILE A 344 38.18 3.60 22.69
N GLY A 345 38.42 3.97 21.44
CA GLY A 345 39.67 4.57 21.00
C GLY A 345 39.92 5.94 21.63
N GLU A 346 38.92 6.83 21.65
CA GLU A 346 39.04 8.17 22.25
C GLU A 346 39.34 8.12 23.75
N ALA A 347 38.86 7.10 24.45
CA ALA A 347 39.16 6.90 25.87
C ALA A 347 40.64 6.56 26.14
N ILE A 348 41.37 6.09 25.14
CA ILE A 348 42.76 5.64 25.25
C ILE A 348 43.71 6.62 24.55
N ILE A 349 43.30 7.18 23.41
CA ILE A 349 44.12 8.02 22.54
C ILE A 349 43.32 9.28 22.16
N PRO A 350 43.80 10.49 22.48
CA PRO A 350 43.12 11.72 22.08
C PRO A 350 43.00 11.87 20.56
N ASN A 351 41.81 12.27 20.10
CA ASN A 351 41.43 12.43 18.69
C ASN A 351 41.61 11.13 17.89
N PHE A 352 41.33 9.99 18.53
CA PHE A 352 41.47 8.67 17.92
C PHE A 352 40.73 8.56 16.58
N SER A 353 39.49 9.06 16.54
CA SER A 353 38.60 8.92 15.40
C SER A 353 39.17 9.60 14.16
N GLU A 354 39.69 10.82 14.34
CA GLU A 354 40.31 11.59 13.27
C GLU A 354 41.59 10.93 12.78
N LYS A 355 42.41 10.39 13.71
CA LYS A 355 43.76 9.92 13.43
C LYS A 355 43.85 8.48 12.91
N PHE A 356 42.98 7.60 13.39
CA PHE A 356 43.16 6.15 13.28
C PHE A 356 41.92 5.39 12.79
N LEU A 357 40.73 5.99 12.69
CA LEU A 357 39.52 5.26 12.29
C LEU A 357 39.41 5.08 10.77
N ASN A 358 40.44 4.51 10.15
CA ASN A 358 40.55 4.25 8.72
C ASN A 358 40.92 2.79 8.43
N LYS A 359 40.70 2.33 7.19
CA LYS A 359 40.93 0.93 6.80
C LYS A 359 42.35 0.42 7.07
N SER A 360 43.37 1.27 6.94
CA SER A 360 44.77 0.86 7.17
C SER A 360 45.02 0.60 8.65
N ALA A 361 44.65 1.55 9.52
CA ALA A 361 44.85 1.42 10.94
C ALA A 361 44.00 0.29 11.56
N MET A 362 42.75 0.11 11.11
CA MET A 362 41.94 -1.04 11.56
C MET A 362 42.58 -2.38 11.17
N LYS A 363 43.21 -2.45 9.99
CA LYS A 363 43.95 -3.64 9.56
C LYS A 363 45.15 -3.94 10.47
N ASP A 364 45.86 -2.91 10.93
CA ASP A 364 46.97 -3.07 11.89
C ASP A 364 46.51 -3.64 13.25
N LEU A 365 45.25 -3.35 13.63
CA LEU A 365 44.60 -3.93 14.81
C LEU A 365 44.02 -5.33 14.57
N GLY A 366 44.04 -5.85 13.33
CA GLY A 366 43.47 -7.15 12.98
C GLY A 366 41.98 -7.12 12.63
N PHE A 367 41.48 -5.98 12.18
CA PHE A 367 40.07 -5.78 11.79
C PHE A 367 39.92 -5.31 10.34
N ASN A 368 38.78 -5.64 9.75
CA ASN A 368 38.21 -5.03 8.55
C ASN A 368 37.30 -3.86 8.94
N LEU A 369 37.31 -2.80 8.13
CA LEU A 369 36.39 -1.67 8.21
C LEU A 369 35.52 -1.65 6.95
N LYS A 370 34.19 -1.74 7.12
CA LYS A 370 33.21 -1.66 6.02
C LYS A 370 31.95 -0.94 6.50
N SER A 371 31.55 0.14 5.81
CA SER A 371 30.39 0.96 6.16
C SER A 371 30.43 1.38 7.65
N GLU A 372 29.42 1.01 8.44
CA GLU A 372 29.30 1.29 9.89
C GLU A 372 29.91 0.19 10.79
N TYR A 373 30.58 -0.82 10.24
CA TYR A 373 31.09 -1.99 10.98
C TYR A 373 32.61 -2.09 10.99
N VAL A 374 33.15 -2.51 12.14
CA VAL A 374 34.53 -2.95 12.33
C VAL A 374 34.48 -4.41 12.80
N PHE A 375 35.02 -5.34 12.02
CA PHE A 375 34.89 -6.78 12.28
C PHE A 375 36.20 -7.51 12.06
N SER A 376 36.41 -8.63 12.76
CA SER A 376 37.69 -9.36 12.75
C SER A 376 38.11 -9.73 11.33
N TYR A 377 39.42 -9.63 11.06
CA TYR A 377 40.00 -9.97 9.76
C TYR A 377 39.85 -11.46 9.39
N GLU A 378 39.46 -12.29 10.34
CA GLU A 378 39.15 -13.72 10.12
C GLU A 378 37.88 -13.95 9.30
N TYR A 379 37.02 -12.94 9.16
CA TYR A 379 35.76 -13.04 8.41
C TYR A 379 35.83 -12.23 7.11
N GLU A 380 35.21 -12.74 6.05
CA GLU A 380 35.11 -12.05 4.76
C GLU A 380 34.00 -10.98 4.78
N THR A 381 32.86 -11.29 5.41
CA THR A 381 31.69 -10.40 5.46
C THR A 381 31.21 -10.12 6.89
N VAL A 382 30.38 -9.08 7.03
CA VAL A 382 29.74 -8.73 8.31
C VAL A 382 28.72 -9.79 8.70
N GLU A 383 28.03 -10.33 7.70
CA GLU A 383 27.05 -11.40 7.81
C GLU A 383 27.67 -12.68 8.38
N ASP A 384 28.83 -13.11 7.86
CA ASP A 384 29.54 -14.29 8.36
C ASP A 384 29.89 -14.15 9.85
N CYS A 385 30.30 -12.95 10.24
CA CYS A 385 30.61 -12.64 11.62
C CYS A 385 29.36 -12.77 12.52
N PHE A 386 28.22 -12.23 12.07
CA PHE A 386 26.96 -12.37 12.79
C PHE A 386 26.48 -13.82 12.87
N ILE A 387 26.51 -14.57 11.76
CA ILE A 387 26.09 -15.97 11.73
C ILE A 387 26.83 -16.76 12.80
N LYS A 388 28.17 -16.69 12.78
CA LYS A 388 28.97 -17.43 13.76
C LYS A 388 28.69 -16.97 15.18
N TYR A 389 28.67 -15.65 15.42
CA TYR A 389 28.44 -15.10 16.75
C TYR A 389 27.04 -15.40 17.33
N ILE A 390 26.02 -15.57 16.46
CA ILE A 390 24.69 -16.01 16.87
C ILE A 390 24.70 -17.52 17.15
N LEU A 391 25.16 -18.32 16.20
CA LEU A 391 25.04 -19.79 16.24
C LEU A 391 25.92 -20.46 17.29
N GLU A 392 26.97 -19.79 17.76
CA GLU A 392 27.78 -20.24 18.90
C GLU A 392 27.04 -20.13 20.26
N LYS A 393 25.96 -19.34 20.33
CA LYS A 393 25.18 -19.17 21.56
C LYS A 393 24.08 -20.22 21.66
N ASN A 394 23.69 -20.56 22.88
CA ASN A 394 22.51 -21.40 23.10
C ASN A 394 21.20 -20.62 22.90
N TYR A 395 21.18 -19.42 23.46
CA TYR A 395 20.07 -18.47 23.40
C TYR A 395 20.62 -17.06 23.21
N PHE A 396 19.83 -16.19 22.60
CA PHE A 396 20.13 -14.76 22.57
C PHE A 396 18.85 -13.93 22.57
N SER A 397 18.92 -12.73 23.15
CA SER A 397 17.88 -11.73 22.94
C SER A 397 18.33 -10.69 21.91
N LYS A 398 17.40 -10.32 21.02
CA LYS A 398 17.62 -9.22 20.07
C LYS A 398 17.85 -7.88 20.79
N ASN A 399 17.35 -7.70 22.01
CA ASN A 399 17.48 -6.45 22.76
C ASN A 399 18.79 -6.33 23.54
N ASP A 400 19.62 -7.39 23.56
CA ASP A 400 20.85 -7.42 24.38
C ASP A 400 21.91 -6.43 23.91
N LYS A 401 21.96 -6.13 22.61
CA LYS A 401 23.04 -5.35 22.00
C LYS A 401 22.52 -4.41 20.92
N ALA A 402 23.06 -3.19 20.88
CA ALA A 402 22.74 -2.21 19.84
C ALA A 402 22.98 -2.75 18.42
N ILE A 403 24.02 -3.57 18.26
CA ILE A 403 24.37 -4.19 16.98
C ILE A 403 23.26 -5.13 16.43
N TYR A 404 22.41 -5.69 17.29
CA TYR A 404 21.28 -6.53 16.88
C TYR A 404 20.06 -5.72 16.40
N ASN A 405 20.11 -4.40 16.54
CA ASN A 405 19.09 -3.50 16.02
C ASN A 405 19.40 -2.98 14.61
N THR A 406 20.56 -3.32 14.05
CA THR A 406 20.91 -2.93 12.69
C THR A 406 20.09 -3.71 11.66
N ASN A 407 19.95 -3.16 10.46
CA ASN A 407 19.12 -3.78 9.42
C ASN A 407 19.75 -5.04 8.84
N ILE A 408 21.08 -5.05 8.66
CA ILE A 408 21.81 -6.24 8.23
C ILE A 408 21.48 -7.40 9.17
N PHE A 409 21.55 -7.17 10.48
CA PHE A 409 21.20 -8.19 11.45
C PHE A 409 19.73 -8.63 11.36
N ARG A 410 18.78 -7.70 11.17
CA ARG A 410 17.35 -8.03 11.05
C ARG A 410 17.06 -8.89 9.82
N ASN A 411 17.66 -8.58 8.68
CA ASN A 411 17.51 -9.36 7.45
C ASN A 411 18.17 -10.73 7.57
N LEU A 412 19.38 -10.78 8.14
CA LEU A 412 20.07 -12.02 8.41
C LEU A 412 19.25 -12.91 9.36
N LEU A 413 18.73 -12.34 10.45
CA LEU A 413 17.89 -13.06 11.40
C LEU A 413 16.65 -13.64 10.72
N TYR A 414 15.97 -12.86 9.86
CA TYR A 414 14.84 -13.36 9.08
C TYR A 414 15.22 -14.58 8.22
N SER A 415 16.39 -14.51 7.55
CA SER A 415 16.92 -15.64 6.76
C SER A 415 17.19 -16.87 7.63
N LEU A 416 17.87 -16.69 8.77
CA LEU A 416 18.17 -17.77 9.73
C LEU A 416 16.91 -18.38 10.35
N GLU A 417 15.85 -17.59 10.55
CA GLU A 417 14.55 -18.10 11.00
C GLU A 417 13.86 -18.93 9.91
N LYS A 418 13.89 -18.46 8.65
CA LYS A 418 13.34 -19.20 7.51
C LYS A 418 14.09 -20.49 7.23
N SER A 419 15.40 -20.51 7.44
CA SER A 419 16.21 -21.72 7.30
C SER A 419 16.15 -22.64 8.52
N LEU A 420 15.42 -22.30 9.60
CA LEU A 420 15.38 -23.02 10.88
C LEU A 420 16.74 -23.13 11.60
N ASP A 421 17.69 -22.25 11.28
CA ASP A 421 18.97 -22.18 12.01
C ASP A 421 18.81 -21.46 13.36
N VAL A 422 17.77 -20.64 13.48
CA VAL A 422 17.35 -19.95 14.70
C VAL A 422 15.82 -20.01 14.80
N ILE A 423 15.28 -20.17 16.01
CA ILE A 423 13.82 -20.21 16.23
C ILE A 423 13.47 -19.26 17.36
N LYS A 424 12.39 -18.51 17.18
CA LYS A 424 11.91 -17.57 18.19
C LYS A 424 11.06 -18.29 19.23
N LEU A 425 11.44 -18.16 20.51
CA LEU A 425 10.73 -18.76 21.65
C LEU A 425 9.69 -17.81 22.23
N GLU A 426 10.05 -16.54 22.35
CA GLU A 426 9.21 -15.49 22.91
C GLU A 426 9.50 -14.15 22.21
N LYS A 427 8.89 -13.06 22.71
CA LYS A 427 9.19 -11.72 22.21
C LYS A 427 10.69 -11.42 22.36
N ASP A 428 11.37 -11.33 21.22
CA ASP A 428 12.79 -11.00 21.08
C ASP A 428 13.76 -12.01 21.70
N ILE A 429 13.33 -13.22 22.05
CA ILE A 429 14.17 -14.31 22.57
C ILE A 429 14.21 -15.46 21.56
N TYR A 430 15.42 -15.94 21.26
CA TYR A 430 15.67 -16.94 20.24
C TYR A 430 16.54 -18.07 20.77
N ILE A 431 16.29 -19.28 20.26
CA ILE A 431 17.11 -20.49 20.45
C ILE A 431 17.81 -20.83 19.14
N THR A 432 19.05 -21.27 19.22
CA THR A 432 19.83 -21.70 18.04
C THR A 432 19.60 -23.17 17.72
N SER A 433 19.77 -23.52 16.44
CA SER A 433 19.79 -24.90 15.97
C SER A 433 20.83 -25.75 16.71
N THR A 434 22.03 -25.21 16.97
CA THR A 434 23.07 -25.85 17.79
C THR A 434 22.54 -26.31 19.15
N ASN A 435 21.77 -25.47 19.83
CA ASN A 435 21.21 -25.80 21.14
C ASN A 435 20.05 -26.79 21.06
N LEU A 436 19.21 -26.69 20.04
CA LEU A 436 18.15 -27.67 19.78
C LEU A 436 18.75 -29.05 19.49
N GLU A 437 19.80 -29.13 18.67
CA GLU A 437 20.53 -30.36 18.39
C GLU A 437 21.12 -30.98 19.66
N ASN A 438 21.75 -30.17 20.50
CA ASN A 438 22.26 -30.61 21.81
C ASN A 438 21.15 -31.09 22.75
N ALA A 439 19.93 -30.55 22.62
CA ALA A 439 18.75 -30.99 23.35
C ALA A 439 18.05 -32.22 22.73
N GLY A 440 18.63 -32.82 21.67
CA GLY A 440 18.07 -33.99 21.00
C GLY A 440 16.97 -33.67 19.98
N ILE A 441 16.88 -32.41 19.53
CA ILE A 441 15.94 -31.93 18.52
C ILE A 441 16.74 -31.54 17.26
N PRO A 442 17.07 -32.51 16.39
CA PRO A 442 17.79 -32.20 15.17
C PRO A 442 16.91 -31.42 14.19
N LYS A 443 17.54 -30.61 13.33
CA LYS A 443 16.84 -29.74 12.35
C LYS A 443 15.86 -30.50 11.45
N ASN A 444 16.18 -31.74 11.07
CA ASN A 444 15.28 -32.59 10.29
C ASN A 444 13.97 -32.92 11.02
N GLN A 445 13.94 -32.95 12.36
CA GLN A 445 12.72 -33.17 13.14
C GLN A 445 11.79 -31.95 13.08
N LEU A 446 12.34 -30.74 12.95
CA LEU A 446 11.57 -29.51 12.73
C LEU A 446 10.95 -29.49 11.34
N ILE A 447 11.72 -29.92 10.33
CA ILE A 447 11.23 -30.07 8.95
C ILE A 447 10.15 -31.16 8.87
N ASP A 448 10.33 -32.29 9.57
CA ASP A 448 9.32 -33.35 9.68
C ASP A 448 8.03 -32.86 10.35
N PHE A 449 8.14 -32.01 11.39
CA PHE A 449 6.99 -31.34 11.99
C PHE A 449 6.22 -30.48 10.97
N GLN A 450 6.94 -29.66 10.18
CA GLN A 450 6.31 -28.87 9.12
C GLN A 450 5.60 -29.77 8.10
N GLN A 451 6.27 -30.80 7.60
CA GLN A 451 5.71 -31.69 6.58
C GLN A 451 4.43 -32.39 7.08
N LYS A 452 4.49 -33.03 8.25
CA LYS A 452 3.33 -33.75 8.82
C LYS A 452 2.18 -32.82 9.17
N ALA A 453 2.45 -31.59 9.60
CA ALA A 453 1.41 -30.59 9.82
C ALA A 453 0.71 -30.24 8.50
N LEU A 454 1.47 -30.04 7.42
CA LEU A 454 0.93 -29.70 6.10
C LEU A 454 0.16 -30.84 5.44
N GLU A 455 0.44 -32.11 5.78
CA GLU A 455 -0.37 -33.26 5.35
C GLU A 455 -1.82 -33.23 5.88
N HIS A 456 -2.08 -32.46 6.95
CA HIS A 456 -3.42 -32.28 7.54
C HIS A 456 -4.16 -31.04 7.00
N VAL A 457 -3.54 -30.32 6.04
CA VAL A 457 -4.10 -29.13 5.40
C VAL A 457 -4.80 -29.51 4.10
N ASN A 458 -6.06 -29.08 3.95
CA ASN A 458 -6.79 -29.18 2.69
C ASN A 458 -6.35 -28.06 1.72
N GLY A 459 -6.43 -28.31 0.42
CA GLY A 459 -6.06 -27.30 -0.59
C GLY A 459 -6.85 -25.99 -0.46
N ASN A 460 -6.14 -24.86 -0.56
CA ASN A 460 -6.69 -23.49 -0.54
C ASN A 460 -7.52 -23.15 0.72
N GLU A 461 -7.12 -23.67 1.89
CA GLU A 461 -7.72 -23.31 3.16
C GLU A 461 -6.79 -22.48 4.06
N TYR A 462 -7.40 -21.66 4.90
CA TYR A 462 -6.71 -21.00 6.00
C TYR A 462 -6.73 -21.89 7.24
N PHE A 463 -5.58 -22.03 7.89
CA PHE A 463 -5.41 -22.92 9.05
C PHE A 463 -4.54 -22.31 10.15
N THR A 464 -4.62 -22.90 11.33
CA THR A 464 -3.76 -22.65 12.48
C THR A 464 -3.36 -23.98 13.10
N LEU A 465 -2.31 -24.00 13.93
CA LEU A 465 -1.94 -25.23 14.64
C LEU A 465 -3.10 -25.81 15.47
N LYS A 466 -3.94 -24.96 16.07
CA LYS A 466 -5.15 -25.40 16.79
C LYS A 466 -6.13 -26.15 15.89
N LEU A 467 -6.35 -25.68 14.67
CA LEU A 467 -7.21 -26.37 13.70
C LEU A 467 -6.61 -27.73 13.28
N LEU A 468 -5.30 -27.81 13.13
CA LEU A 468 -4.65 -29.08 12.81
C LEU A 468 -4.81 -30.09 13.95
N HIS A 469 -4.66 -29.65 15.20
CA HIS A 469 -4.92 -30.50 16.37
C HIS A 469 -6.34 -31.01 16.46
N SER A 470 -7.35 -30.18 16.16
CA SER A 470 -8.75 -30.64 16.15
C SER A 470 -9.03 -31.67 15.06
N ARG A 471 -8.14 -31.79 14.06
CA ARG A 471 -8.14 -32.82 13.02
C ARG A 471 -7.24 -34.01 13.31
N GLY A 472 -6.66 -34.08 14.51
CA GLY A 472 -5.84 -35.21 14.96
C GLY A 472 -4.35 -35.09 14.67
N PHE A 473 -3.86 -33.93 14.19
CA PHE A 473 -2.42 -33.70 14.07
C PHE A 473 -1.76 -33.76 15.46
N THR A 474 -0.72 -34.58 15.57
CA THR A 474 0.15 -34.67 16.74
C THR A 474 1.57 -34.95 16.27
N HIS A 475 2.57 -34.50 17.02
CA HIS A 475 3.97 -34.72 16.66
C HIS A 475 4.87 -35.01 17.87
N GLU A 476 5.95 -35.76 17.66
CA GLU A 476 6.89 -36.08 18.75
C GLU A 476 7.61 -34.85 19.32
N LEU A 477 7.76 -33.80 18.50
CA LEU A 477 8.31 -32.50 18.90
C LEU A 477 7.48 -31.83 20.03
N GLU A 478 6.22 -32.21 20.17
CA GLU A 478 5.32 -31.65 21.19
C GLU A 478 5.60 -32.23 22.59
N LYS A 479 6.27 -33.39 22.66
CA LYS A 479 6.68 -34.02 23.92
C LYS A 479 7.72 -33.19 24.68
N PHE A 480 8.41 -32.27 24.01
CA PHE A 480 9.40 -31.38 24.62
C PHE A 480 8.77 -30.21 25.39
N GLY A 481 7.46 -29.98 25.25
CA GLY A 481 6.71 -29.05 26.11
C GLY A 481 7.00 -27.57 25.87
N PHE A 482 7.38 -27.17 24.66
CA PHE A 482 7.46 -25.75 24.31
C PHE A 482 6.07 -25.10 24.32
N GLU A 483 6.02 -23.78 24.38
CA GLU A 483 4.76 -23.06 24.21
C GLU A 483 4.28 -23.07 22.75
N ARG A 484 2.97 -22.86 22.53
CA ARG A 484 2.35 -22.82 21.19
C ARG A 484 3.09 -21.91 20.22
N PHE A 485 3.58 -20.76 20.70
CA PHE A 485 4.28 -19.79 19.89
C PHE A 485 5.52 -20.38 19.19
N PHE A 486 6.28 -21.26 19.86
CA PHE A 486 7.42 -21.93 19.27
C PHE A 486 7.01 -22.77 18.04
N TYR A 487 5.98 -23.59 18.18
CA TYR A 487 5.48 -24.44 17.10
C TYR A 487 4.90 -23.63 15.94
N ASP A 488 4.20 -22.53 16.24
CA ASP A 488 3.72 -21.60 15.22
C ASP A 488 4.91 -20.96 14.47
N ARG A 489 6.03 -20.66 15.14
CA ARG A 489 7.25 -20.15 14.48
C ARG A 489 7.96 -21.20 13.63
N VAL A 490 7.94 -22.47 14.05
CA VAL A 490 8.41 -23.59 13.21
C VAL A 490 7.56 -23.68 11.94
N LEU A 491 6.23 -23.61 12.02
CA LEU A 491 5.36 -23.60 10.84
C LEU A 491 5.58 -22.37 9.96
N TRP A 492 5.71 -21.19 10.57
CA TRP A 492 5.97 -19.94 9.85
C TRP A 492 7.21 -20.01 8.97
N ALA A 493 8.21 -20.80 9.34
CA ALA A 493 9.43 -20.99 8.55
C ALA A 493 9.22 -21.85 7.28
N ALA A 494 8.12 -22.61 7.21
CA ALA A 494 7.81 -23.42 6.03
C ALA A 494 7.48 -22.53 4.81
N ASN A 495 7.43 -23.17 3.63
CA ASN A 495 7.04 -22.51 2.38
C ASN A 495 5.51 -22.33 2.30
N ILE A 496 4.97 -21.52 3.21
CA ILE A 496 3.55 -21.20 3.35
C ILE A 496 3.37 -19.70 3.55
N ARG A 497 2.17 -19.20 3.27
CA ARG A 497 1.84 -17.78 3.45
C ARG A 497 1.19 -17.56 4.79
N THR A 498 1.48 -16.41 5.38
CA THR A 498 1.12 -16.14 6.78
C THR A 498 0.51 -14.77 6.97
N ILE A 499 -0.63 -14.71 7.65
CA ILE A 499 -1.21 -13.49 8.20
C ILE A 499 -0.80 -13.40 9.66
N THR A 500 -0.09 -12.34 10.02
CA THR A 500 0.36 -12.10 11.41
C THR A 500 -0.69 -11.30 12.18
N LEU A 501 -1.06 -11.78 13.36
CA LEU A 501 -2.00 -11.15 14.29
C LEU A 501 -1.31 -10.90 15.63
N SER A 502 -1.94 -10.09 16.50
CA SER A 502 -1.45 -9.87 17.87
C SER A 502 -1.47 -11.14 18.72
N THR A 503 -2.34 -12.09 18.37
CA THR A 503 -2.58 -13.32 19.14
C THR A 503 -2.02 -14.59 18.49
N GLY A 504 -1.35 -14.47 17.34
CA GLY A 504 -0.77 -15.61 16.64
C GLY A 504 -0.73 -15.43 15.13
N TYR A 505 -0.84 -16.55 14.40
CA TYR A 505 -0.69 -16.59 12.95
C TYR A 505 -1.85 -17.35 12.31
N ILE A 506 -2.26 -16.93 11.11
CA ILE A 506 -3.08 -17.71 10.19
C ILE A 506 -2.18 -18.11 9.02
N PHE A 507 -2.20 -19.37 8.66
CA PHE A 507 -1.42 -19.92 7.56
C PHE A 507 -2.31 -20.34 6.39
N THR A 508 -1.75 -20.37 5.18
CA THR A 508 -2.37 -20.98 4.00
C THR A 508 -1.31 -21.52 3.06
N VAL A 509 -1.62 -22.62 2.37
CA VAL A 509 -0.75 -23.22 1.34
C VAL A 509 -1.16 -22.67 -0.02
N GLN A 510 -0.46 -21.64 -0.48
CA GLN A 510 -0.67 -21.03 -1.79
C GLN A 510 0.58 -20.28 -2.25
N GLU A 511 0.67 -20.04 -3.55
CA GLU A 511 1.82 -19.34 -4.14
C GLU A 511 1.80 -17.83 -3.87
N THR A 512 0.61 -17.25 -3.69
CA THR A 512 0.38 -15.80 -3.58
C THR A 512 0.29 -15.35 -2.13
N ASP A 513 0.92 -14.23 -1.78
CA ASP A 513 0.80 -13.65 -0.44
C ASP A 513 -0.65 -13.38 -0.04
N VAL A 514 -0.89 -13.32 1.27
CA VAL A 514 -2.21 -13.11 1.86
C VAL A 514 -2.20 -12.02 2.89
N ALA A 515 -3.24 -11.21 2.85
CA ALA A 515 -3.60 -10.24 3.86
C ALA A 515 -4.80 -10.74 4.68
N LEU A 516 -5.04 -10.04 5.79
CA LEU A 516 -6.21 -10.30 6.63
C LEU A 516 -7.53 -10.18 5.83
N ILE A 517 -7.59 -9.28 4.86
CA ILE A 517 -8.80 -9.09 4.04
C ILE A 517 -9.14 -10.34 3.21
N ASP A 518 -8.14 -11.07 2.72
CA ASP A 518 -8.34 -12.29 1.92
C ASP A 518 -8.94 -13.41 2.77
N PHE A 519 -8.46 -13.56 4.01
CA PHE A 519 -9.06 -14.49 4.97
C PHE A 519 -10.53 -14.14 5.26
N ILE A 520 -10.83 -12.86 5.49
CA ILE A 520 -12.21 -12.40 5.74
C ILE A 520 -13.09 -12.66 4.52
N GLN A 521 -12.61 -12.37 3.32
CA GLN A 521 -13.31 -12.68 2.07
C GLN A 521 -13.57 -14.18 1.93
N TRP A 522 -12.59 -15.03 2.23
CA TRP A 522 -12.75 -16.48 2.18
C TRP A 522 -13.82 -17.00 3.15
N VAL A 523 -13.88 -16.46 4.37
CA VAL A 523 -14.94 -16.82 5.34
C VAL A 523 -16.31 -16.38 4.82
N ILE A 524 -16.45 -15.13 4.39
CA ILE A 524 -17.72 -14.58 3.92
C ILE A 524 -18.20 -15.25 2.64
N GLN A 525 -17.29 -15.64 1.74
CA GLN A 525 -17.65 -16.37 0.52
C GLN A 525 -18.26 -17.74 0.83
N LYS A 526 -17.87 -18.39 1.94
CA LYS A 526 -18.44 -19.68 2.38
C LYS A 526 -19.79 -19.53 3.07
N CYS A 527 -19.93 -18.52 3.93
CA CYS A 527 -21.15 -18.33 4.73
C CYS A 527 -22.22 -17.47 4.03
N GLY A 528 -21.83 -16.61 3.09
CA GLY A 528 -22.70 -15.60 2.46
C GLY A 528 -22.96 -14.40 3.36
N VAL A 529 -23.46 -14.66 4.58
CA VAL A 529 -23.71 -13.68 5.65
C VAL A 529 -23.17 -14.24 6.96
N ILE A 530 -22.57 -13.40 7.79
CA ILE A 530 -22.11 -13.78 9.13
C ILE A 530 -22.21 -12.59 10.08
N SER A 531 -22.69 -12.81 11.31
CA SER A 531 -22.64 -11.77 12.34
C SER A 531 -21.21 -11.59 12.85
N ILE A 532 -20.88 -10.41 13.38
CA ILE A 532 -19.57 -10.18 13.98
C ILE A 532 -19.34 -11.11 15.17
N ASP A 533 -20.38 -11.39 15.97
CA ASP A 533 -20.31 -12.30 17.11
C ASP A 533 -20.06 -13.75 16.67
N ASP A 534 -20.72 -14.23 15.61
CA ASP A 534 -20.50 -15.57 15.06
C ASP A 534 -19.11 -15.70 14.44
N LEU A 535 -18.62 -14.64 13.77
CA LEU A 535 -17.27 -14.61 13.23
C LEU A 535 -16.23 -14.66 14.36
N ASP A 536 -16.43 -13.91 15.44
CA ASP A 536 -15.57 -13.92 16.62
C ASP A 536 -15.54 -15.32 17.27
N ALA A 537 -16.71 -15.92 17.48
CA ALA A 537 -16.85 -17.26 18.02
C ALA A 537 -16.14 -18.29 17.13
N TYR A 538 -16.40 -18.27 15.81
CA TYR A 538 -15.77 -19.17 14.84
C TYR A 538 -14.23 -19.07 14.93
N VAL A 539 -13.70 -17.85 14.89
CA VAL A 539 -12.25 -17.64 14.84
C VAL A 539 -11.58 -18.00 16.18
N LYS A 540 -12.20 -17.70 17.32
CA LYS A 540 -11.68 -18.08 18.65
C LYS A 540 -11.75 -19.58 18.89
N GLU A 541 -12.89 -20.19 18.61
CA GLU A 541 -13.11 -21.61 18.90
C GLU A 541 -12.32 -22.50 17.95
N TYR A 542 -12.39 -22.27 16.63
CA TYR A 542 -11.79 -23.17 15.64
C TYR A 542 -10.34 -22.83 15.33
N LEU A 543 -9.97 -21.54 15.25
CA LEU A 543 -8.61 -21.13 14.88
C LEU A 543 -7.76 -20.73 16.09
N GLY A 544 -8.40 -20.38 17.22
CA GLY A 544 -7.69 -20.03 18.46
C GLY A 544 -6.92 -18.73 18.35
N ILE A 545 -7.49 -17.75 17.65
CA ILE A 545 -6.95 -16.40 17.45
C ILE A 545 -8.05 -15.38 17.73
N VAL A 546 -7.67 -14.11 17.86
CA VAL A 546 -8.58 -12.98 18.09
C VAL A 546 -8.39 -11.94 16.99
N LEU A 547 -9.51 -11.43 16.47
CA LEU A 547 -9.53 -10.38 15.46
C LEU A 547 -9.82 -9.01 16.08
N ASP A 548 -9.18 -7.98 15.54
CA ASP A 548 -9.58 -6.58 15.78
C ASP A 548 -10.65 -6.20 14.76
N PHE A 549 -11.91 -6.21 15.18
CA PHE A 549 -13.04 -5.91 14.29
C PHE A 549 -13.04 -4.47 13.78
N SER A 550 -12.49 -3.52 14.52
CA SER A 550 -12.36 -2.14 14.01
C SER A 550 -11.45 -2.11 12.80
N ARG A 551 -10.35 -2.89 12.84
CA ARG A 551 -9.45 -3.08 11.70
C ARG A 551 -10.13 -3.85 10.56
N VAL A 552 -10.87 -4.92 10.85
CA VAL A 552 -11.60 -5.69 9.83
C VAL A 552 -12.60 -4.81 9.08
N ILE A 553 -13.44 -4.04 9.79
CA ILE A 553 -14.42 -3.11 9.21
C ILE A 553 -13.74 -2.04 8.36
N SER A 554 -12.57 -1.56 8.77
CA SER A 554 -11.79 -0.60 7.96
C SER A 554 -11.31 -1.22 6.63
N LEU A 555 -10.80 -2.45 6.66
CA LEU A 555 -10.23 -3.13 5.50
C LEU A 555 -11.26 -3.50 4.43
N ILE A 556 -12.48 -3.86 4.83
CA ILE A 556 -13.53 -4.26 3.89
C ILE A 556 -14.16 -3.09 3.12
N LYS A 557 -13.93 -1.83 3.53
CA LYS A 557 -14.51 -0.64 2.86
C LYS A 557 -14.12 -0.50 1.39
N SER A 558 -12.97 -1.04 1.00
CA SER A 558 -12.48 -1.05 -0.38
C SER A 558 -12.88 -2.30 -1.16
N THR A 559 -13.81 -3.11 -0.65
CA THR A 559 -14.25 -4.38 -1.24
C THR A 559 -15.76 -4.40 -1.46
N ASP A 560 -16.27 -5.42 -2.15
CA ASP A 560 -17.71 -5.61 -2.35
C ASP A 560 -18.46 -6.04 -1.07
N ILE A 561 -17.74 -6.46 -0.02
CA ILE A 561 -18.32 -6.87 1.26
C ILE A 561 -19.02 -5.66 1.89
N TYR A 562 -20.29 -5.85 2.27
CA TYR A 562 -21.07 -4.83 2.94
C TYR A 562 -21.18 -5.14 4.44
N TYR A 563 -20.89 -4.15 5.27
CA TYR A 563 -21.11 -4.22 6.71
C TYR A 563 -22.34 -3.39 7.09
N SER A 564 -23.30 -3.99 7.79
CA SER A 564 -24.39 -3.26 8.44
C SER A 564 -24.04 -3.07 9.91
N GLU A 565 -23.91 -1.81 10.30
CA GLU A 565 -23.68 -1.42 11.70
C GLU A 565 -24.93 -1.70 12.55
N GLU A 566 -26.12 -1.54 11.97
CA GLU A 566 -27.40 -1.76 12.65
C GLU A 566 -27.64 -3.23 13.01
N LEU A 567 -27.29 -4.14 12.09
CA LEU A 567 -27.44 -5.58 12.29
C LEU A 567 -26.18 -6.26 12.84
N ASN A 568 -25.06 -5.52 12.94
CA ASN A 568 -23.74 -6.04 13.32
C ASN A 568 -23.33 -7.29 12.49
N LYS A 569 -23.56 -7.22 11.17
CA LYS A 569 -23.38 -8.33 10.20
C LYS A 569 -22.54 -7.93 9.00
N LEU A 570 -21.80 -8.92 8.50
CA LEU A 570 -21.04 -8.86 7.25
C LEU A 570 -21.76 -9.65 6.16
N TYR A 571 -21.93 -9.01 5.01
CA TYR A 571 -22.60 -9.53 3.83
C TYR A 571 -21.61 -9.63 2.68
N LYS A 572 -21.66 -10.72 1.91
CA LYS A 572 -20.84 -10.89 0.71
C LYS A 572 -20.97 -9.71 -0.27
N ASN A 573 -22.15 -9.12 -0.38
CA ASN A 573 -22.38 -7.88 -1.10
C ASN A 573 -23.61 -7.14 -0.58
N LYS A 574 -23.77 -5.89 -1.02
CA LYS A 574 -24.88 -5.03 -0.61
C LYS A 574 -26.26 -5.54 -1.04
N ASN A 575 -26.34 -6.33 -2.11
CA ASN A 575 -27.62 -6.90 -2.55
C ASN A 575 -28.16 -7.93 -1.55
N MET A 576 -27.29 -8.77 -0.97
CA MET A 576 -27.71 -9.73 0.07
C MET A 576 -28.25 -9.04 1.32
N TYR A 577 -27.70 -7.88 1.69
CA TYR A 577 -28.27 -7.05 2.76
C TYR A 577 -29.67 -6.55 2.39
N PHE A 578 -29.86 -6.06 1.17
CA PHE A 578 -31.19 -5.64 0.72
C PHE A 578 -32.18 -6.81 0.65
N GLU A 579 -31.74 -8.00 0.24
CA GLU A 579 -32.58 -9.21 0.27
C GLU A 579 -33.04 -9.53 1.70
N GLU A 580 -32.18 -9.46 2.71
CA GLU A 580 -32.57 -9.67 4.12
C GLU A 580 -33.57 -8.60 4.59
N ILE A 581 -33.28 -7.31 4.36
CA ILE A 581 -34.13 -6.21 4.83
C ILE A 581 -35.49 -6.12 4.12
N TYR A 582 -35.55 -6.46 2.83
CA TYR A 582 -36.76 -6.29 2.03
C TYR A 582 -37.59 -7.56 1.87
N ASN A 583 -36.99 -8.77 1.95
CA ASN A 583 -37.76 -10.02 1.95
C ASN A 583 -38.34 -10.39 3.32
N ASP A 584 -37.87 -9.79 4.42
CA ASP A 584 -38.48 -9.95 5.75
C ASP A 584 -39.82 -9.16 5.92
N ASN A 585 -40.33 -8.51 4.85
CA ASN A 585 -41.62 -7.79 4.88
C ASN A 585 -42.84 -8.63 4.43
N ASP A 586 -42.75 -9.96 4.37
CA ASP A 586 -43.93 -10.83 4.29
C ASP A 586 -44.53 -11.04 5.69
N TYR A 587 -45.21 -10.01 6.21
CA TYR A 587 -46.18 -10.11 7.31
C TYR A 587 -47.41 -9.25 7.05
#